data_AF-A0AAV0UW57-F1
#
_entry.id   AF-A0AAV0UW57-F1
#
_cell.length_a   1.000
_cell.length_b   1.000
_cell.length_c   1.000
_cell.angle_alpha   90.00
_cell.angle_beta   90.00
_cell.angle_gamma   90.00
#
_symmetry.space_group_name_H-M   'P 1'
#
loop_
_entity.id
_entity.type
_entity.pdbx_description
1 polymer ?
#
loop_
_entity_poly.entity_id
_entity_poly.type
_entity_poly.pdbx_seq_one_letter_code
_entity_poly.pdbx_strand_id
1 'polypeptide(L)'
;MEMPLRYIHVLWAGSADLDAAVAAAHATSKGPWRTLERGRHLNKFSDLIEENIDELAALEALDNGKQSAEAKGDDLGLVLQTYPGNTIELKPTEQTPLSALHVNELIVEAGFPNDVVNIVPDVGWSLPRAAPKRRQVACTGTTECCIAGTLVYVQEGIYDEFVRRSVEAARSRIVGDAFSSATRQGAQIDESQFEKILDYIDKSV
;
A
#
# COMPACT_ATOMS: atom_id res chain seq x y z
N MET A 1 22.17 -9.91 -17.62
CA MET A 1 22.65 -10.08 -16.24
C MET A 1 21.44 -10.40 -15.41
N GLU A 2 21.20 -11.67 -15.11
CA GLU A 2 20.14 -12.06 -14.17
C GLU A 2 20.58 -11.61 -12.78
N MET A 3 19.85 -10.66 -12.20
CA MET A 3 19.99 -10.37 -10.78
C MET A 3 19.35 -11.52 -10.00
N PRO A 4 20.07 -12.19 -9.08
CA PRO A 4 19.48 -13.25 -8.28
C PRO A 4 18.35 -12.66 -7.43
N LEU A 5 17.14 -13.20 -7.59
CA LEU A 5 15.99 -12.87 -6.76
C LEU A 5 16.35 -13.14 -5.30
N ARG A 6 16.48 -12.09 -4.49
CA ARG A 6 16.64 -12.20 -3.04
C ARG A 6 15.24 -12.26 -2.44
N TYR A 7 14.79 -13.45 -2.10
CA TYR A 7 13.54 -13.65 -1.38
C TYR A 7 13.70 -13.22 0.09
N ILE A 8 12.79 -12.38 0.58
CA ILE A 8 12.65 -12.05 2.00
C ILE A 8 11.58 -12.99 2.58
N HIS A 9 11.92 -13.74 3.62
CA HIS A 9 10.96 -14.60 4.31
C HIS A 9 10.26 -13.82 5.44
N VAL A 10 8.94 -13.69 5.34
CA VAL A 10 8.08 -13.08 6.36
C VAL A 10 7.38 -14.18 7.15
N LEU A 11 7.21 -13.99 8.46
CA LEU A 11 6.44 -14.89 9.31
C LEU A 11 4.94 -14.62 9.14
N TRP A 12 4.18 -15.68 8.88
CA TRP A 12 2.73 -15.62 8.73
C TRP A 12 2.02 -15.85 10.05
N ALA A 13 1.13 -14.94 10.42
CA ALA A 13 0.29 -15.07 11.59
C ALA A 13 -0.81 -16.14 11.38
N GLY A 14 -1.06 -16.92 12.43
CA GLY A 14 -2.18 -17.84 12.52
C GLY A 14 -3.40 -17.22 13.22
N SER A 15 -4.48 -17.99 13.34
CA SER A 15 -5.71 -17.54 14.02
C SER A 15 -5.47 -17.12 15.47
N ALA A 16 -4.56 -17.81 16.17
CA ALA A 16 -4.23 -17.49 17.56
C ALA A 16 -3.53 -16.13 17.70
N ASP A 17 -2.66 -15.78 16.75
CA ASP A 17 -1.95 -14.49 16.74
C ASP A 17 -2.93 -13.34 16.47
N LEU A 18 -3.89 -13.57 15.56
CA LEU A 18 -4.97 -12.63 15.28
C LEU A 18 -5.86 -12.40 16.51
N ASP A 19 -6.32 -13.48 17.17
CA ASP A 19 -7.14 -13.38 18.37
C ASP A 19 -6.41 -12.64 19.50
N ALA A 20 -5.10 -12.87 19.64
CA ALA A 20 -4.26 -12.15 20.59
C ALA A 20 -4.15 -10.65 20.25
N ALA A 21 -3.92 -10.30 18.99
CA ALA A 21 -3.85 -8.91 18.53
C ALA A 21 -5.16 -8.16 18.75
N VAL A 22 -6.30 -8.79 18.45
CA VAL A 22 -7.65 -8.24 18.69
C VAL A 22 -7.88 -8.00 20.18
N ALA A 23 -7.55 -8.99 21.02
CA ALA A 23 -7.71 -8.88 22.47
C ALA A 23 -6.85 -7.73 23.05
N ALA A 24 -5.61 -7.62 22.60
CA ALA A 24 -4.68 -6.58 23.01
C ALA A 24 -5.17 -5.18 22.59
N ALA A 25 -5.58 -5.02 21.32
CA ALA A 25 -6.16 -3.77 20.82
C ALA A 25 -7.42 -3.37 21.61
N HIS A 26 -8.31 -4.32 21.92
CA HIS A 26 -9.49 -4.06 22.73
C HIS A 26 -9.16 -3.63 24.16
N ALA A 27 -8.16 -4.24 24.80
CA ALA A 27 -7.71 -3.84 26.13
C ALA A 27 -7.13 -2.42 26.12
N THR A 28 -6.23 -2.15 25.18
CA THR A 28 -5.55 -0.85 25.03
C THR A 28 -6.52 0.27 24.64
N SER A 29 -7.56 -0.03 23.84
CA SER A 29 -8.60 0.94 23.48
C SER A 29 -9.37 1.52 24.68
N LYS A 30 -9.33 0.85 25.84
CA LYS A 30 -9.94 1.30 27.10
C LYS A 30 -8.93 1.95 28.04
N GLY A 31 -7.66 1.94 27.68
CA GLY A 31 -6.53 2.38 28.50
C GLY A 31 -6.15 3.86 28.30
N PRO A 32 -4.98 4.25 28.84
CA PRO A 32 -4.55 5.64 28.92
C PRO A 32 -4.32 6.29 27.55
N TRP A 33 -4.15 5.50 26.48
CA TRP A 33 -4.05 6.01 25.10
C TRP A 33 -5.22 6.92 24.73
N ARG A 34 -6.42 6.72 25.30
CA ARG A 34 -7.57 7.60 25.08
C ARG A 34 -7.38 9.03 25.60
N THR A 35 -6.54 9.22 26.61
CA THR A 35 -6.43 10.46 27.38
C THR A 35 -5.01 11.06 27.39
N LEU A 36 -4.02 10.37 26.83
CA LEU A 36 -2.65 10.87 26.68
C LEU A 36 -2.57 12.04 25.69
N GLU A 37 -1.47 12.82 25.79
CA GLU A 37 -1.03 13.78 24.77
C GLU A 37 -0.58 13.05 23.48
N ARG A 38 -1.49 12.32 22.84
CA ARG A 38 -1.25 11.53 21.62
C ARG A 38 -0.54 12.33 20.54
N GLY A 39 -0.82 13.63 20.47
CA GLY A 39 -0.19 14.55 19.51
C GLY A 39 1.33 14.49 19.52
N ARG A 40 1.99 14.30 20.67
CA ARG A 40 3.47 14.22 20.71
C ARG A 40 4.01 12.97 20.01
N HIS A 41 3.32 11.83 20.17
CA HIS A 41 3.71 10.56 19.56
C HIS A 41 3.39 10.57 18.06
N LEU A 42 2.23 11.12 17.69
CA LEU A 42 1.83 11.29 16.31
C LEU A 42 2.78 12.22 15.55
N ASN A 43 3.15 13.36 16.13
CA ASN A 43 4.11 14.28 15.51
C ASN A 43 5.49 13.63 15.37
N LYS A 44 6.00 12.98 16.43
CA LYS A 44 7.27 12.25 16.35
C LYS A 44 7.24 11.16 15.28
N PHE A 45 6.12 10.45 15.15
CA PHE A 45 5.95 9.46 14.09
C PHE A 45 5.93 10.11 12.70
N SER A 46 5.25 11.24 12.52
CA SER A 46 5.32 12.00 11.27
C SER A 46 6.75 12.41 10.93
N ASP A 47 7.50 12.93 11.90
CA ASP A 47 8.91 13.31 11.72
C ASP A 47 9.74 12.09 11.27
N LEU A 48 9.56 10.93 11.92
CA LEU A 48 10.25 9.69 11.56
C LEU A 48 9.86 9.18 10.16
N ILE A 49 8.60 9.30 9.75
CA ILE A 49 8.17 8.95 8.39
C ILE A 49 8.83 9.87 7.37
N GLU A 50 8.94 11.16 7.65
CA GLU A 50 9.63 12.13 6.79
C GLU A 50 11.14 11.83 6.70
N GLU A 51 11.77 11.48 7.82
CA GLU A 51 13.19 11.10 7.88
C GLU A 51 13.49 9.82 7.10
N ASN A 52 12.57 8.84 7.11
CA ASN A 52 12.74 7.53 6.46
C ASN A 52 12.01 7.42 5.11
N ILE A 53 11.56 8.56 4.54
CA ILE A 53 10.66 8.57 3.40
C ILE A 53 11.25 7.90 2.15
N ASP A 54 12.57 8.01 1.94
CA ASP A 54 13.24 7.41 0.79
C ASP A 54 13.36 5.89 0.93
N GLU A 55 13.57 5.39 2.15
CA GLU A 55 13.63 3.95 2.44
C GLU A 55 12.24 3.32 2.32
N LEU A 56 11.22 3.96 2.90
CA LEU A 56 9.82 3.54 2.77
C LEU A 56 9.36 3.53 1.30
N ALA A 57 9.73 4.54 0.52
CA ALA A 57 9.42 4.60 -0.90
C ALA A 57 10.14 3.50 -1.70
N ALA A 58 11.37 3.13 -1.32
CA ALA A 58 12.09 2.04 -1.93
C ALA A 58 11.46 0.67 -1.60
N LEU A 59 11.01 0.47 -0.36
CA LEU A 59 10.27 -0.74 0.04
C LEU A 59 8.95 -0.86 -0.72
N GLU A 60 8.19 0.23 -0.84
CA GLU A 60 6.96 0.28 -1.64
C GLU A 60 7.21 -0.03 -3.12
N ALA A 61 8.28 0.51 -3.70
CA ALA A 61 8.66 0.22 -5.07
C ALA A 61 9.06 -1.26 -5.27
N LEU A 62 9.69 -1.85 -4.26
CA LEU A 62 10.11 -3.25 -4.28
C LEU A 62 8.91 -4.20 -4.13
N ASP A 63 7.99 -3.91 -3.21
CA ASP A 63 6.82 -4.76 -2.93
C ASP A 63 5.74 -4.62 -4.00
N ASN A 64 5.45 -3.40 -4.45
CA ASN A 64 4.31 -3.11 -5.33
C ASN A 64 4.71 -2.88 -6.79
N GLY A 65 6.00 -2.78 -7.11
CA GLY A 65 6.47 -2.46 -8.46
C GLY A 65 6.15 -1.04 -8.93
N LYS A 66 5.55 -0.19 -8.07
CA LYS A 66 5.27 1.22 -8.33
C LYS A 66 6.57 2.03 -8.35
N GLN A 67 6.55 3.18 -9.02
CA GLN A 67 7.74 4.03 -9.02
C GLN A 67 8.03 4.57 -7.62
N SER A 68 9.30 4.54 -7.22
CA SER A 68 9.71 5.07 -5.91
C SER A 68 9.35 6.55 -5.74
N ALA A 69 9.47 7.34 -6.80
CA ALA A 69 9.08 8.75 -6.79
C ALA A 69 7.56 8.96 -6.61
N GLU A 70 6.74 8.07 -7.18
CA GLU A 70 5.27 8.07 -7.03
C GLU A 70 4.89 7.67 -5.59
N ALA A 71 5.52 6.61 -5.07
CA ALA A 71 5.32 6.17 -3.69
C ALA A 71 5.63 7.27 -2.66
N LYS A 72 6.69 8.04 -2.88
CA LYS A 72 7.08 9.16 -2.02
C LYS A 72 6.04 10.29 -2.00
N GLY A 73 5.54 10.66 -3.18
CA GLY A 73 4.62 11.79 -3.33
C GLY A 73 3.20 11.48 -2.88
N ASP A 74 2.72 10.28 -3.22
CA ASP A 74 1.30 9.96 -3.09
C ASP A 74 1.03 9.09 -1.83
N ASP A 75 1.76 7.98 -1.63
CA ASP A 75 1.49 7.03 -0.53
C ASP A 75 1.88 7.63 0.81
N LEU A 76 3.14 8.05 0.93
CA LEU A 76 3.71 8.54 2.18
C LEU A 76 3.18 9.94 2.50
N GLY A 77 2.90 10.75 1.47
CA GLY A 77 2.18 12.01 1.61
C GLY A 77 0.79 11.85 2.23
N LEU A 78 0.06 10.78 1.88
CA LEU A 78 -1.25 10.50 2.45
C LEU A 78 -1.18 9.96 3.89
N VAL A 79 -0.17 9.13 4.21
CA VAL A 79 0.04 8.62 5.58
C VAL A 79 0.24 9.77 6.57
N LEU A 80 1.06 10.77 6.21
CA LEU A 80 1.30 11.97 7.01
C LEU A 80 0.03 12.79 7.26
N GLN A 81 -0.91 12.79 6.31
CA GLN A 81 -2.16 13.54 6.43
C GLN A 81 -3.24 12.82 7.24
N THR A 82 -3.14 11.49 7.40
CA THR A 82 -4.32 10.68 7.72
C THR A 82 -4.30 10.02 9.08
N TYR A 83 -3.17 10.00 9.81
CA TYR A 83 -3.05 9.15 11.01
C TYR A 83 -4.05 9.51 12.13
N PRO A 84 -5.15 8.75 12.28
CA PRO A 84 -6.13 9.03 13.30
C PRO A 84 -5.64 8.34 14.58
N GLY A 85 -5.43 9.08 15.68
CA GLY A 85 -4.86 8.55 16.93
C GLY A 85 -5.67 7.47 17.68
N ASN A 86 -6.43 6.63 16.99
CA ASN A 86 -7.09 5.43 17.49
C ASN A 86 -6.08 4.29 17.70
N THR A 87 -6.50 3.25 18.40
CA THR A 87 -5.82 1.94 18.37
C THR A 87 -6.13 1.27 17.04
N ILE A 88 -5.11 0.75 16.36
CA ILE A 88 -5.21 0.22 15.00
C ILE A 88 -4.67 -1.20 14.97
N GLU A 89 -5.48 -2.10 14.42
CA GLU A 89 -5.03 -3.41 13.96
C GLU A 89 -4.89 -3.33 12.45
N LEU A 90 -3.67 -3.49 11.95
CA LEU A 90 -3.34 -3.39 10.53
C LEU A 90 -2.98 -4.78 10.00
N LYS A 91 -3.76 -5.23 9.03
CA LYS A 91 -3.51 -6.46 8.28
C LYS A 91 -3.05 -6.07 6.86
N PRO A 92 -1.72 -6.01 6.60
CA PRO A 92 -1.23 -5.77 5.24
C PRO A 92 -1.60 -6.96 4.34
N THR A 93 -1.55 -6.75 3.02
CA THR A 93 -1.77 -7.84 2.08
C THR A 93 -0.62 -8.84 2.18
N GLU A 94 -0.88 -10.11 1.88
CA GLU A 94 0.16 -11.14 1.91
C GLU A 94 1.25 -10.90 0.85
N GLN A 95 0.93 -10.20 -0.23
CA GLN A 95 1.92 -9.92 -1.27
C GLN A 95 2.86 -8.78 -0.86
N THR A 96 2.41 -7.86 0.02
CA THR A 96 3.07 -6.56 0.23
C THR A 96 3.19 -6.14 1.70
N PRO A 97 3.86 -6.92 2.57
CA PRO A 97 3.95 -6.61 4.00
C PRO A 97 5.14 -5.71 4.39
N LEU A 98 6.11 -5.45 3.51
CA LEU A 98 7.43 -4.95 3.93
C LEU A 98 7.38 -3.51 4.45
N SER A 99 6.67 -2.62 3.76
CA SER A 99 6.51 -1.23 4.20
C SER A 99 5.75 -1.16 5.53
N ALA A 100 4.72 -1.99 5.71
CA ALA A 100 3.98 -2.09 6.96
C ALA A 100 4.88 -2.57 8.12
N LEU A 101 5.73 -3.57 7.89
CA LEU A 101 6.65 -4.07 8.91
C LEU A 101 7.70 -3.02 9.31
N HIS A 102 8.25 -2.27 8.35
CA HIS A 102 9.21 -1.21 8.67
C HIS A 102 8.53 -0.04 9.41
N VAL A 103 7.29 0.31 9.05
CA VAL A 103 6.49 1.29 9.80
C VAL A 103 6.30 0.88 11.27
N ASN A 104 6.26 -0.42 11.59
CA ASN A 104 6.19 -0.89 12.98
C ASN A 104 7.39 -0.42 13.81
N GLU A 105 8.59 -0.46 13.23
CA GLU A 105 9.82 -0.04 13.90
C GLU A 105 9.75 1.45 14.24
N LEU A 106 9.25 2.26 13.30
CA LEU A 106 9.05 3.70 13.49
C LEU A 106 7.98 4.01 14.55
N ILE A 107 6.92 3.19 14.65
CA ILE A 107 5.89 3.33 15.69
C ILE A 107 6.47 3.08 17.08
N VAL A 108 7.30 2.05 17.23
CA VAL A 108 8.01 1.75 18.48
C VAL A 108 8.95 2.90 18.84
N GLU A 109 9.70 3.41 17.87
CA GLU A 109 10.62 4.54 18.07
C GLU A 109 9.88 5.84 18.42
N ALA A 110 8.71 6.09 17.82
CA ALA A 110 7.83 7.19 18.17
C ALA A 110 7.26 7.08 19.60
N GLY A 111 7.48 5.94 20.27
CA GLY A 111 7.12 5.70 21.65
C GLY A 111 5.64 5.44 21.85
N PHE A 112 4.97 4.89 20.83
CA PHE A 112 3.60 4.43 20.99
C PHE A 112 3.57 3.36 22.09
N PRO A 113 2.59 3.39 23.00
CA PRO A 113 2.41 2.31 23.96
C PRO A 113 2.22 0.98 23.23
N ASN A 114 2.68 -0.10 23.87
CA ASN A 114 2.47 -1.46 23.37
C ASN A 114 0.98 -1.69 23.07
N ASP A 115 0.73 -2.47 22.01
CA ASP A 115 -0.59 -2.89 21.58
C ASP A 115 -1.52 -1.75 21.10
N VAL A 116 -0.98 -0.54 20.90
CA VAL A 116 -1.70 0.56 20.23
C VAL A 116 -1.77 0.33 18.72
N VAL A 117 -0.69 -0.21 18.14
CA VAL A 117 -0.66 -0.65 16.76
C VAL A 117 -0.17 -2.09 16.72
N ASN A 118 -0.98 -2.97 16.14
CA ASN A 118 -0.63 -4.36 15.92
C ASN A 118 -0.59 -4.59 14.41
N ILE A 119 0.55 -5.01 13.88
CA ILE A 119 0.74 -5.35 12.47
C ILE A 119 0.86 -6.86 12.35
N VAL A 120 -0.11 -7.46 11.67
CA VAL A 120 -0.28 -8.92 11.62
C VAL A 120 -0.33 -9.35 10.14
N PRO A 121 0.82 -9.63 9.50
CA PRO A 121 0.85 -10.21 8.16
C PRO A 121 0.25 -11.62 8.23
N ASP A 122 -0.80 -11.87 7.46
CA ASP A 122 -1.45 -13.17 7.41
C ASP A 122 -1.77 -13.57 5.97
N VAL A 123 -2.12 -14.84 5.78
CA VAL A 123 -2.58 -15.35 4.49
C VAL A 123 -4.04 -14.95 4.28
N GLY A 124 -4.26 -13.98 3.40
CA GLY A 124 -5.40 -13.06 3.38
C GLY A 124 -6.80 -13.68 3.31
N TRP A 125 -6.90 -14.97 2.96
CA TRP A 125 -8.15 -15.70 2.74
C TRP A 125 -8.52 -16.74 3.81
N SER A 126 -7.57 -17.23 4.62
CA SER A 126 -7.81 -18.43 5.44
C SER A 126 -8.30 -18.16 6.87
N LEU A 127 -8.25 -16.91 7.35
CA LEU A 127 -8.63 -16.54 8.71
C LEU A 127 -9.96 -15.77 8.76
N PRO A 128 -10.82 -16.02 9.78
CA PRO A 128 -12.12 -15.37 9.89
C PRO A 128 -11.99 -13.85 10.07
N ARG A 129 -12.68 -13.09 9.22
CA ARG A 129 -12.70 -11.62 9.30
C ARG A 129 -13.52 -11.16 10.51
N ALA A 130 -12.87 -10.57 11.51
CA ALA A 130 -13.54 -9.65 12.43
C ALA A 130 -13.80 -8.35 11.67
N ALA A 131 -15.04 -8.11 11.20
CA ALA A 131 -15.34 -6.99 10.32
C ALA A 131 -15.35 -5.63 11.05
N PRO A 132 -14.45 -4.67 10.74
CA PRO A 132 -14.59 -3.29 11.18
C PRO A 132 -15.48 -2.54 10.18
N LYS A 133 -16.54 -1.89 10.68
CA LYS A 133 -17.37 -0.95 9.91
C LYS A 133 -16.66 0.40 9.79
N ARG A 134 -15.69 0.53 8.88
CA ARG A 134 -15.22 1.81 8.28
C ARG A 134 -14.17 1.48 7.22
N ARG A 135 -14.51 1.71 5.94
CA ARG A 135 -13.53 1.70 4.84
C ARG A 135 -12.87 3.07 4.81
N GLN A 136 -11.60 3.13 5.20
CA GLN A 136 -10.73 4.23 4.81
C GLN A 136 -9.95 3.77 3.59
N VAL A 137 -10.08 4.52 2.51
CA VAL A 137 -9.50 4.23 1.20
C VAL A 137 -8.21 5.05 1.10
N ALA A 138 -7.08 4.37 1.00
CA ALA A 138 -5.82 4.97 0.58
C ALA A 138 -5.60 4.58 -0.89
N CYS A 139 -5.34 5.59 -1.73
CA CYS A 139 -5.22 5.47 -3.18
C CYS A 139 -3.79 5.73 -3.59
N THR A 140 -3.15 4.87 -4.40
CA THR A 140 -1.89 5.13 -5.14
C THR A 140 -1.52 3.99 -6.11
N GLY A 141 -0.99 4.30 -7.29
CA GLY A 141 -0.36 3.35 -8.22
C GLY A 141 -0.91 3.34 -9.65
N THR A 142 -0.03 3.59 -10.63
CA THR A 142 -0.26 3.70 -12.09
C THR A 142 -0.73 2.44 -12.84
N THR A 143 -1.13 1.37 -12.15
CA THR A 143 -1.61 0.11 -12.76
C THR A 143 -2.78 -0.53 -12.01
N GLU A 144 -2.86 -0.36 -10.67
CA GLU A 144 -3.85 -1.03 -9.82
C GLU A 144 -4.53 -0.06 -8.86
N CYS A 145 -5.33 0.84 -9.44
CA CYS A 145 -6.01 1.89 -8.70
C CYS A 145 -7.50 1.58 -8.53
N CYS A 146 -8.01 1.68 -7.29
CA CYS A 146 -9.42 1.44 -6.99
C CYS A 146 -10.39 2.42 -7.67
N ILE A 147 -9.90 3.60 -8.07
CA ILE A 147 -10.66 4.66 -8.75
C ILE A 147 -10.20 4.84 -10.21
N ALA A 148 -9.61 3.80 -10.81
CA ALA A 148 -9.19 3.85 -12.21
C ALA A 148 -10.36 4.19 -13.15
N GLY A 149 -10.15 5.17 -14.03
CA GLY A 149 -11.11 5.56 -15.06
C GLY A 149 -11.16 4.55 -16.21
N THR A 150 -11.56 3.31 -15.92
CA THR A 150 -11.59 2.20 -16.87
C THR A 150 -12.67 2.34 -17.95
N LEU A 151 -13.64 3.25 -17.74
CA LEU A 151 -14.70 3.56 -18.68
C LEU A 151 -14.69 5.05 -19.02
N VAL A 152 -14.37 5.37 -20.27
CA VAL A 152 -14.33 6.75 -20.78
C VAL A 152 -15.42 6.94 -21.84
N TYR A 153 -16.34 7.87 -21.58
CA TYR A 153 -17.33 8.31 -22.57
C TYR A 153 -16.77 9.48 -23.37
N VAL A 154 -16.78 9.35 -24.70
CA VAL A 154 -16.22 10.35 -25.61
C VAL A 154 -17.33 10.84 -26.54
N GLN A 155 -17.39 12.16 -26.75
CA GLN A 155 -18.37 12.75 -27.66
C GLN A 155 -18.06 12.33 -29.10
N GLU A 156 -19.09 11.90 -29.83
CA GLU A 156 -19.00 11.31 -31.18
C GLU A 156 -18.10 12.11 -32.14
N GLY A 157 -18.29 13.44 -32.20
CA GLY A 157 -17.54 14.31 -33.11
C GLY A 157 -16.03 14.44 -32.86
N ILE A 158 -15.52 13.91 -31.75
CA ILE A 158 -14.08 13.90 -31.42
C ILE A 158 -13.53 12.48 -31.18
N TYR A 159 -14.34 11.44 -31.40
CA TYR A 159 -13.97 10.06 -31.03
C TYR A 159 -12.66 9.62 -31.69
N ASP A 160 -12.55 9.75 -33.02
CA ASP A 160 -11.38 9.29 -33.76
C ASP A 160 -10.11 10.03 -33.36
N GLU A 161 -10.20 11.35 -33.17
CA GLU A 161 -9.05 12.16 -32.74
C GLU A 161 -8.64 11.86 -31.30
N PHE A 162 -9.61 11.61 -30.41
CA PHE A 162 -9.35 11.17 -29.05
C PHE A 162 -8.61 9.83 -29.07
N VAL A 163 -9.12 8.82 -29.78
CA VAL A 163 -8.50 7.49 -29.90
C VAL A 163 -7.08 7.61 -30.45
N ARG A 164 -6.87 8.39 -31.51
CA ARG A 164 -5.55 8.61 -32.12
C ARG A 164 -4.56 9.15 -31.09
N ARG A 165 -4.93 10.19 -30.34
CA ARG A 165 -4.08 10.79 -29.29
C ARG A 165 -3.86 9.85 -28.11
N SER A 166 -4.87 9.09 -27.70
CA SER A 166 -4.75 8.10 -26.62
C SER A 166 -3.77 6.99 -27.00
N VAL A 167 -3.78 6.51 -28.25
CA VAL A 167 -2.81 5.52 -28.74
C VAL A 167 -1.39 6.12 -28.78
N GLU A 168 -1.24 7.36 -29.23
CA GLU A 168 0.06 8.06 -29.24
C GLU A 168 0.63 8.24 -27.83
N ALA A 169 -0.22 8.63 -26.87
CA ALA A 169 0.14 8.74 -25.46
C ALA A 169 0.49 7.37 -24.85
N ALA A 170 -0.26 6.33 -25.17
CA ALA A 170 0.02 4.96 -24.70
C ALA A 170 1.36 4.45 -25.24
N ARG A 171 1.66 4.67 -26.52
CA ARG A 171 2.91 4.23 -27.18
C ARG A 171 4.16 4.97 -26.68
N SER A 172 4.01 6.22 -26.23
CA SER A 172 5.14 7.00 -25.70
C SER A 172 5.45 6.70 -24.23
N ARG A 173 4.64 5.85 -23.58
CA ARG A 173 4.83 5.50 -22.17
C ARG A 173 6.01 4.56 -21.98
N ILE A 174 6.92 4.93 -21.09
CA ILE A 174 8.12 4.15 -20.77
C ILE A 174 7.77 3.15 -19.67
N VAL A 175 7.76 1.87 -20.00
CA VAL A 175 7.61 0.77 -19.04
C VAL A 175 9.00 0.27 -18.65
N GLY A 176 9.26 0.05 -17.35
CA GLY A 176 10.60 -0.34 -16.91
C GLY A 176 10.75 -0.45 -15.40
N ASP A 177 12.02 -0.41 -14.97
CA ASP A 177 12.41 -0.51 -13.57
C ASP A 177 11.76 0.60 -12.72
N ALA A 178 11.18 0.21 -11.59
CA ALA A 178 10.52 1.06 -10.61
C ALA A 178 11.46 2.12 -9.98
N PHE A 179 12.77 1.87 -9.95
CA PHE A 179 13.77 2.78 -9.41
C PHE A 179 14.32 3.76 -10.46
N SER A 180 13.98 3.58 -11.74
CA SER A 180 14.43 4.47 -12.82
C SER A 180 13.53 5.70 -12.94
N SER A 181 14.14 6.89 -12.89
CA SER A 181 13.44 8.17 -13.08
C SER A 181 12.87 8.37 -14.49
N ALA A 182 13.33 7.57 -15.46
CA ALA A 182 12.83 7.57 -16.83
C ALA A 182 11.53 6.77 -16.98
N THR A 183 11.27 5.81 -16.08
CA THR A 183 10.07 4.97 -16.13
C THR A 183 8.82 5.84 -15.94
N ARG A 184 7.71 5.46 -16.57
CA ARG A 184 6.38 6.07 -16.46
C ARG A 184 5.28 5.08 -16.08
N GLN A 185 5.60 3.79 -16.08
CA GLN A 185 4.74 2.71 -15.62
C GLN A 185 5.59 1.54 -15.11
N GLY A 186 5.30 1.09 -13.90
CA GLY A 186 5.98 -0.05 -13.27
C GLY A 186 5.38 -1.41 -13.65
N ALA A 187 5.77 -2.45 -12.92
CA ALA A 187 5.26 -3.81 -13.09
C ALA A 187 3.82 -3.95 -12.52
N GLN A 188 3.16 -5.07 -12.84
CA GLN A 188 2.00 -5.51 -12.07
C GLN A 188 2.45 -6.15 -10.76
N ILE A 189 1.56 -6.23 -9.77
CA ILE A 189 1.89 -6.76 -8.45
C ILE A 189 2.43 -8.19 -8.48
N ASP A 190 1.80 -9.08 -9.25
CA ASP A 190 2.22 -10.47 -9.39
C ASP A 190 1.81 -11.08 -10.73
N GLU A 191 2.28 -12.30 -10.96
CA GLU A 191 2.03 -13.07 -12.16
C GLU A 191 0.54 -13.42 -12.34
N SER A 192 -0.16 -13.79 -11.26
CA SER A 192 -1.57 -14.20 -11.33
C SER A 192 -2.48 -13.05 -11.79
N GLN A 193 -2.19 -11.83 -11.33
CA GLN A 193 -2.89 -10.63 -11.73
C GLN A 193 -2.53 -10.23 -13.15
N PHE A 194 -1.25 -10.33 -13.52
CA PHE A 194 -0.81 -10.08 -14.88
C PHE A 194 -1.51 -11.02 -15.88
N GLU A 195 -1.55 -12.31 -15.59
CA GLU A 195 -2.25 -13.32 -16.41
C GLU A 195 -3.75 -13.02 -16.53
N LYS A 196 -4.38 -12.60 -15.42
CA LYS A 196 -5.79 -12.21 -15.41
C LYS A 196 -6.07 -10.99 -16.29
N ILE A 197 -5.17 -10.02 -16.33
CA ILE A 197 -5.29 -8.86 -17.22
C ILE A 197 -5.21 -9.30 -18.68
N LEU A 198 -4.26 -10.18 -19.02
CA LEU A 198 -4.14 -10.74 -20.37
C LEU A 198 -5.39 -11.51 -20.78
N ASP A 199 -5.96 -12.33 -19.89
CA ASP A 199 -7.22 -13.05 -20.13
C ASP A 199 -8.40 -12.10 -20.42
N TYR A 200 -8.49 -10.94 -19.75
CA TYR A 200 -9.51 -9.93 -20.08
C TYR A 200 -9.31 -9.31 -21.46
N ILE A 201 -8.06 -9.08 -21.87
CA ILE A 201 -7.74 -8.55 -23.19
C ILE A 201 -8.16 -9.57 -24.26
N ASP A 202 -7.79 -10.84 -24.08
CA ASP A 202 -8.11 -11.91 -25.02
C ASP A 202 -9.63 -12.12 -25.19
N LYS A 203 -10.42 -11.87 -24.14
CA LYS A 203 -11.90 -11.91 -24.20
C LYS A 203 -12.55 -10.70 -24.87
N SER A 204 -11.80 -9.61 -25.06
CA SER A 204 -12.32 -8.33 -25.57
C SER A 204 -12.15 -8.15 -27.09
N VAL A 205 -11.38 -9.03 -27.73
CA VAL A 205 -11.15 -9.09 -29.19
C VAL A 205 -12.05 -10.14 -29.83
#